data_AF-A0A3D4BXA7-F1
#
_entry.id   AF-A0A3D4BXA7-F1
#
_cell.length_a   1.000
_cell.length_b   1.000
_cell.length_c   1.000
_cell.angle_alpha   90.00
_cell.angle_beta   90.00
_cell.angle_gamma   90.00
#
_symmetry.space_group_name_H-M   'P 1'
#
loop_
_entity.id
_entity.type
_entity.pdbx_description
1 polymer ?
#
loop_
_entity_poly.entity_id
_entity_poly.type
_entity_poly.pdbx_seq_one_letter_code
_entity_poly.pdbx_strand_id
1 'polypeptide(L)'
;LRWKDPFRHTKHHELGFCIAHARIFTQWPLTAHKYPITSETAFECTARMEVLSWLSLQPYFQMILRDDIGAEKPEPFIAALRIMTSF
;
A
#
# COMPACT_ATOMS: atom_id res chain seq x y z
N LEU A 1 3.19 10.52 -2.25
CA LEU A 1 3.31 11.35 -3.45
C LEU A 1 2.23 10.94 -4.46
N ARG A 2 1.60 11.89 -5.15
CA ARG A 2 0.68 11.59 -6.27
C ARG A 2 1.00 12.49 -7.45
N TRP A 3 1.20 11.91 -8.63
CA TRP A 3 1.37 12.61 -9.88
C TRP A 3 0.12 12.45 -10.73
N LYS A 4 -0.58 13.56 -10.95
CA LYS A 4 -1.78 13.64 -11.79
C LYS A 4 -1.42 13.89 -13.24
N ASP A 5 -2.17 13.27 -14.14
CA ASP A 5 -2.07 13.37 -15.60
C ASP A 5 -0.62 13.20 -16.12
N PRO A 6 0.07 12.11 -15.75
CA PRO A 6 1.48 11.89 -16.14
C PRO A 6 1.66 11.68 -17.64
N PHE A 7 0.59 11.33 -18.37
CA PHE A 7 0.63 11.12 -19.82
C PHE A 7 -0.19 12.19 -20.52
N ARG A 8 0.42 12.85 -21.51
CA ARG A 8 -0.16 14.00 -22.24
C ARG A 8 -1.50 13.72 -22.92
N HIS A 9 -1.80 12.46 -23.22
CA HIS A 9 -2.98 12.07 -23.98
C HIS A 9 -4.11 11.46 -23.14
N THR A 10 -3.91 11.28 -21.83
CA THR A 10 -4.92 10.69 -20.93
C THR A 10 -5.17 11.63 -19.77
N LYS A 11 -6.34 12.28 -19.77
CA LYS A 11 -6.82 13.05 -18.62
C LYS A 11 -7.36 12.07 -17.58
N HIS A 12 -7.27 12.42 -16.30
CA HIS A 12 -7.79 11.68 -15.14
C HIS A 12 -7.01 10.40 -14.78
N HIS A 13 -5.74 10.31 -15.18
CA HIS A 13 -4.84 9.24 -14.73
C HIS A 13 -3.97 9.73 -13.57
N GLU A 14 -3.77 8.89 -12.56
CA GLU A 14 -2.91 9.24 -11.42
C GLU A 14 -1.89 8.12 -11.15
N LEU A 15 -0.62 8.50 -10.99
CA LEU A 15 0.39 7.61 -10.42
C LEU A 15 0.60 7.97 -8.95
N GLY A 16 0.60 6.96 -8.10
CA GLY A 16 0.75 7.11 -6.65
C GLY A 16 1.94 6.32 -6.17
N PHE A 17 2.71 6.92 -5.26
CA PHE A 17 3.74 6.23 -4.51
C PHE A 17 3.64 6.63 -3.04
N CYS A 18 3.67 5.63 -2.15
CA CYS A 18 3.60 5.82 -0.71
C CYS A 18 4.68 5.00 -0.02
N ILE A 19 5.29 5.59 1.00
CA ILE A 19 6.09 4.87 2.00
C ILE A 19 5.46 5.22 3.34
N ALA A 20 5.12 4.19 4.11
CA ALA A 20 4.65 4.32 5.48
C ALA A 20 5.53 3.49 6.39
N HIS A 21 5.91 4.04 7.54
CA HIS A 21 6.68 3.33 8.56
C HIS A 21 5.96 3.45 9.89
N ALA A 22 5.84 2.33 10.59
CA ALA A 22 5.25 2.25 11.92
C ALA A 22 6.18 1.49 12.85
N ARG A 23 6.46 2.06 14.01
CA ARG A 23 7.14 1.40 15.12
C ARG A 23 6.12 0.98 16.17
N ILE A 24 6.14 -0.29 16.55
CA ILE A 24 5.19 -0.84 17.53
C ILE A 24 5.83 -0.79 18.91
N PHE A 25 5.11 -0.24 19.89
CA PHE A 25 5.56 -0.23 21.28
C PHE A 25 5.42 -1.63 21.88
N THR A 26 6.54 -2.34 22.01
CA THR A 26 6.61 -3.72 22.48
C THR A 26 6.58 -3.85 24.01
N GLN A 27 6.57 -2.72 24.74
CA GLN A 27 6.51 -2.71 26.21
C GLN A 27 5.14 -3.10 26.78
N TRP A 28 4.10 -3.22 25.94
CA TRP A 28 2.81 -3.78 26.37
C TRP A 28 2.76 -5.29 26.12
N PRO A 29 2.60 -6.12 27.17
CA PRO A 29 2.59 -7.58 27.03
C PRO A 29 1.49 -8.11 26.11
N LEU A 30 0.35 -7.41 26.05
CA LEU A 30 -0.82 -7.79 25.24
C LEU A 30 -0.56 -7.63 23.73
N THR A 31 0.24 -6.66 23.31
CA THR A 31 0.57 -6.43 21.90
C THR A 31 1.69 -7.36 21.42
N ALA A 32 2.71 -7.59 22.26
CA ALA A 32 3.87 -8.41 21.91
C ALA A 32 3.53 -9.89 21.62
N HIS A 33 2.57 -10.48 22.34
CA HIS A 33 2.18 -11.89 22.12
C HIS A 33 1.33 -12.09 20.86
N LYS A 34 0.45 -11.14 20.53
CA LYS A 34 -0.47 -11.26 19.39
C LYS A 34 0.17 -10.82 18.08
N TYR A 35 1.07 -9.84 18.15
CA TYR A 35 1.81 -9.30 17.02
C TYR A 35 3.29 -9.17 17.42
N PRO A 36 4.10 -10.22 17.22
CA PRO A 36 5.52 -10.21 17.54
C PRO A 36 6.29 -9.42 16.46
N ILE A 37 6.00 -8.12 16.35
CA ILE A 37 6.55 -7.21 15.35
C ILE A 37 7.05 -5.98 16.11
N THR A 38 8.25 -5.52 15.80
CA THR A 38 8.84 -4.31 16.38
C THR A 38 8.66 -3.10 15.48
N SER A 39 8.73 -3.32 14.17
CA SER A 39 8.57 -2.28 13.15
C SER A 39 7.99 -2.86 11.87
N GLU A 40 7.28 -2.02 11.12
CA GLU A 40 6.75 -2.35 9.80
C GLU A 40 6.94 -1.16 8.86
N THR A 41 7.42 -1.42 7.64
CA THR A 41 7.53 -0.44 6.56
C THR A 41 6.77 -0.95 5.35
N ALA A 42 5.79 -0.18 4.89
CA ALA A 42 5.02 -0.49 3.70
C ALA A 42 5.40 0.46 2.55
N PHE A 43 5.64 -0.12 1.39
CA PHE A 43 5.82 0.58 0.12
C PHE A 43 4.61 0.27 -0.75
N GLU A 44 3.96 1.29 -1.30
CA GLU A 44 2.85 1.11 -2.23
C GLU A 44 3.10 1.91 -3.50
N CYS A 45 2.94 1.26 -4.65
CA CYS A 45 2.89 1.90 -5.96
C CYS A 45 1.52 1.64 -6.58
N THR A 46 0.88 2.69 -7.10
CA THR A 46 -0.48 2.60 -7.65
C THR A 46 -0.58 3.33 -8.98
N ALA A 47 -1.41 2.83 -9.89
CA ALA A 47 -1.78 3.54 -11.10
C ALA A 47 -3.30 3.58 -11.23
N ARG A 48 -3.91 4.74 -11.04
CA ARG A 48 -5.34 4.94 -11.25
C ARG A 48 -5.59 5.37 -12.70
N MET A 49 -6.55 4.71 -13.33
CA MET A 49 -7.02 5.00 -14.68
C MET A 49 -8.54 5.16 -14.63
N GLU A 50 -9.05 6.27 -15.14
CA GLU A 50 -10.47 6.44 -15.41
C GLU A 50 -10.79 5.74 -16.73
N VAL A 51 -11.57 4.65 -16.67
CA VAL A 51 -11.94 3.86 -17.85
C VAL A 51 -13.24 4.39 -18.45
N LEU A 52 -14.17 4.79 -17.59
CA LEU A 52 -15.42 5.47 -17.93
C LEU A 52 -15.63 6.59 -16.90
N SER A 53 -16.47 7.57 -17.22
CA SER A 53 -16.78 8.69 -16.31
C SER A 53 -17.29 8.26 -14.92
N TRP A 54 -17.84 7.05 -14.82
CA TRP A 54 -18.34 6.46 -13.58
C TRP A 54 -17.46 5.31 -13.06
N LEU A 55 -16.40 4.92 -13.77
CA LEU A 55 -15.57 3.74 -13.46
C LEU A 55 -14.08 4.08 -13.51
N SER A 56 -13.42 3.91 -12.37
CA SER A 56 -11.96 3.96 -12.27
C SER A 56 -11.39 2.61 -11.84
N LEU A 57 -10.28 2.21 -12.44
CA LEU A 57 -9.47 1.06 -12.05
C LEU A 57 -8.15 1.54 -11.46
N GLN A 58 -7.69 0.90 -10.39
CA GLN A 58 -6.42 1.22 -9.75
C GLN A 58 -5.69 -0.07 -9.36
N PRO A 59 -4.92 -0.69 -10.29
CA PRO A 59 -3.91 -1.66 -9.91
C PRO A 59 -2.91 -1.05 -8.93
N TYR A 60 -2.50 -1.84 -7.95
CA TYR A 60 -1.44 -1.48 -7.02
C TYR A 60 -0.59 -2.67 -6.62
N PHE A 61 0.65 -2.36 -6.30
CA PHE A 61 1.62 -3.27 -5.73
C PHE A 61 2.03 -2.75 -4.37
N GLN A 62 2.07 -3.64 -3.39
CA GLN A 62 2.50 -3.32 -2.03
C GLN A 62 3.55 -4.32 -1.56
N MET A 63 4.62 -3.81 -0.98
CA MET A 63 5.66 -4.58 -0.31
C MET A 63 5.69 -4.16 1.14
N ILE A 64 5.69 -5.13 2.06
CA ILE A 64 5.70 -4.86 3.49
C ILE A 64 6.94 -5.50 4.10
N LEU A 65 7.88 -4.68 4.55
CA LEU A 65 9.07 -5.10 5.27
C LEU A 65 8.76 -5.07 6.77
N ARG A 66 9.16 -6.10 7.50
CA ARG A 66 8.83 -6.26 8.92
C ARG A 66 10.02 -6.72 9.73
N ASP A 67 10.20 -6.08 10.88
CA ASP A 67 11.14 -6.54 11.89
C ASP A 67 10.39 -7.35 12.95
N ASP A 68 10.40 -8.68 12.81
CA ASP A 68 9.72 -9.60 13.73
C ASP A 68 10.54 -9.86 15.00
N ILE A 69 9.85 -10.15 16.11
CA ILE A 69 10.46 -10.65 17.34
C ILE A 69 10.56 -12.18 17.23
N GLY A 70 11.77 -12.70 17.07
CA GLY A 70 12.04 -14.13 16.99
C GLY A 70 12.38 -14.56 15.57
N ALA A 71 11.65 -15.53 15.02
CA ALA A 71 11.90 -16.04 13.68
C ALA A 71 11.35 -15.08 12.62
N GLU A 72 12.19 -14.75 11.65
CA GLU A 72 11.85 -13.94 10.48
C GLU A 72 10.75 -14.63 9.66
N LYS A 73 9.69 -13.88 9.34
CA LYS A 73 8.64 -14.35 8.43
C LYS A 73 8.87 -13.79 7.04
N PRO A 74 8.43 -14.51 5.99
CA PRO A 74 8.52 -13.99 4.64
C PRO A 74 7.73 -12.68 4.51
N GLU A 75 8.38 -11.69 3.89
CA GLU A 75 7.81 -10.38 3.59
C GLU A 75 6.70 -10.50 2.54
N PRO A 76 5.46 -10.05 2.82
CA PRO A 76 4.39 -10.18 1.86
C PRO A 76 4.58 -9.18 0.71
N PHE A 77 4.50 -9.70 -0.51
CA PHE A 77 4.29 -8.93 -1.71
C PHE A 77 2.83 -9.09 -2.16
N ILE A 78 2.15 -7.96 -2.34
CA ILE A 78 0.73 -7.92 -2.70
C ILE A 78 0.62 -7.29 -4.09
N ALA A 79 -0.07 -7.97 -4.99
CA ALA A 79 -0.53 -7.41 -6.25
C ALA A 79 -2.07 -7.47 -6.25
N ALA A 80 -2.71 -6.31 -6.40
CA ALA A 80 -4.15 -6.21 -6.28
C ALA A 80 -4.73 -5.15 -7.22
N LEU A 81 -6.04 -5.23 -7.45
CA LEU A 81 -6.80 -4.29 -8.27
C LEU A 81 -7.92 -3.67 -7.43
N ARG A 82 -7.90 -2.35 -7.29
CA ARG A 82 -8.99 -1.59 -6.68
C ARG A 82 -9.92 -1.07 -7.76
N ILE A 83 -11.21 -1.33 -7.62
CA ILE A 83 -12.26 -0.82 -8.51
C ILE A 83 -13.03 0.27 -7.75
N MET A 84 -13.23 1.42 -8.39
CA MET A 84 -13.97 2.55 -7.84
C MET A 84 -15.08 2.93 -8.81
N THR A 85 -16.30 3.03 -8.30
CA THR A 85 -17.47 3.45 -9.06
C THR A 85 -18.08 4.71 -8.43
N SER A 86 -18.64 5.58 -9.27
CA SER A 86 -19.40 6.77 -8.84
C SER A 86 -20.69 6.86 -9.64
N PHE A 87 -21.83 6.88 -8.95
CA PHE A 87 -23.18 6.95 -9.52
C PHE A 87 -23.86 8.23 -9.07
#